data_AF-A0A6M3XS46-F1
#
_entry.id   AF-A0A6M3XS46-F1
#
_cell.length_a   1.000
_cell.length_b   1.000
_cell.length_c   1.000
_cell.angle_alpha   90.00
_cell.angle_beta   90.00
_cell.angle_gamma   90.00
#
_symmetry.space_group_name_H-M   'P 1'
#
loop_
_entity.id
_entity.type
_entity.pdbx_description
1 polymer ?
#
loop_
_entity_poly.entity_id
_entity_poly.type
_entity_poly.pdbx_seq_one_letter_code
_entity_poly.pdbx_strand_id
1 'polypeptide(L)'
;MAIVKEPLQTPPLLVDDRVGSIELVKHLKLACEATRLEYGDFAFFGNGPDDQILSIGIERKTLSDLVNSMQSGRLSGHQLIGLVDTYHIVYLLIEGTYRVNWDTGTIMVPRGKGWTPLGFGARTFSYREVANFLNTLAIIGNVHVW
;
A
#
# COMPACT_ATOMS: atom_id res chain seq x y z
N MET A 1 28.07 -35.56 -1.15
CA MET A 1 27.92 -34.80 0.10
C MET A 1 26.77 -33.83 -0.13
N ALA A 2 25.55 -34.17 0.32
CA ALA A 2 24.39 -33.33 0.11
C ALA A 2 24.47 -32.14 1.07
N ILE A 3 24.57 -30.92 0.53
CA ILE A 3 24.39 -29.71 1.32
C ILE A 3 22.91 -29.68 1.68
N VAL A 4 22.60 -30.05 2.93
CA VAL A 4 21.31 -29.74 3.53
C VAL A 4 21.30 -28.22 3.66
N LYS A 5 20.72 -27.51 2.67
CA LYS A 5 20.35 -26.10 2.85
C LYS A 5 19.39 -26.11 4.04
N GLU A 6 19.82 -25.59 5.19
CA GLU A 6 18.89 -25.33 6.29
C GLU A 6 17.70 -24.55 5.72
N PRO A 7 16.45 -24.84 6.14
CA PRO A 7 15.33 -24.03 5.71
C PRO A 7 15.65 -22.59 6.10
N LEU A 8 15.74 -21.70 5.10
CA LEU A 8 15.84 -20.27 5.31
C LEU A 8 14.81 -19.92 6.40
N GLN A 9 15.29 -19.56 7.59
CA GLN A 9 14.46 -19.00 8.65
C GLN A 9 13.61 -17.94 7.97
N THR A 10 12.29 -18.13 7.94
CA THR A 10 11.37 -17.20 7.27
C THR A 10 11.76 -15.79 7.68
N PRO A 11 12.23 -14.94 6.76
CA PRO A 11 12.69 -13.62 7.14
C PRO A 11 11.53 -12.88 7.80
N PRO A 12 11.76 -12.22 8.94
CA PRO A 12 10.70 -11.53 9.65
C PRO A 12 10.08 -10.48 8.73
N LEU A 13 8.76 -10.29 8.84
CA LEU A 13 8.12 -9.12 8.26
C LEU A 13 8.67 -7.89 9.00
N LEU A 14 9.33 -7.00 8.28
CA LEU A 14 9.76 -5.71 8.79
C LEU A 14 8.55 -4.78 8.79
N VAL A 15 8.31 -4.12 9.92
CA VAL A 15 7.23 -3.15 10.11
C VAL A 15 7.86 -1.81 10.41
N ASP A 16 7.45 -0.76 9.71
CA ASP A 16 7.94 0.58 9.98
C ASP A 16 7.53 1.03 11.40
N ASP A 17 8.51 1.53 12.16
CA ASP A 17 8.36 1.94 13.56
C ASP A 17 7.65 3.30 13.73
N ARG A 18 7.25 3.98 12.65
CA ARG A 18 6.46 5.23 12.71
C ARG A 18 4.97 4.96 12.94
N VAL A 19 4.31 6.02 13.39
CA VAL A 19 2.85 6.12 13.51
C VAL A 19 2.18 5.76 12.20
N GLY A 20 1.17 4.90 12.29
CA GLY A 20 0.44 4.35 11.15
C GLY A 20 0.74 2.87 10.92
N SER A 21 1.94 2.41 11.28
CA SER A 21 2.43 1.06 10.98
C SER A 21 2.77 0.29 12.26
N ILE A 22 3.42 0.93 13.22
CA ILE A 22 3.78 0.32 14.51
C ILE A 22 2.57 -0.21 15.28
N GLU A 23 1.42 0.44 15.19
CA GLU A 23 0.20 0.04 15.89
C GLU A 23 -0.36 -1.29 15.37
N LEU A 24 0.05 -1.71 14.17
CA LEU A 24 -0.40 -2.95 13.53
C LEU A 24 0.39 -4.17 14.01
N VAL A 25 1.57 -4.01 14.61
CA VAL A 25 2.39 -5.12 15.14
C VAL A 25 1.57 -6.05 16.04
N LYS A 26 0.76 -5.48 16.95
CA LYS A 26 -0.08 -6.26 17.89
C LYS A 26 -1.17 -7.12 17.21
N HIS A 27 -1.47 -6.85 15.95
CA HIS A 27 -2.48 -7.55 15.17
C HIS A 27 -1.89 -8.62 14.24
N LEU A 28 -0.56 -8.61 14.03
CA LEU A 28 0.13 -9.56 13.19
C LEU A 28 0.34 -10.88 13.94
N LYS A 29 -0.12 -11.98 13.35
CA LYS A 29 0.01 -13.34 13.91
C LYS A 29 1.24 -14.10 13.37
N LEU A 30 2.20 -13.36 12.81
CA LEU A 30 3.41 -13.87 12.18
C LEU A 30 4.64 -13.19 12.79
N ALA A 31 5.81 -13.81 12.63
CA ALA A 31 7.06 -13.25 13.11
C ALA A 31 7.37 -11.92 12.39
N CYS A 32 7.42 -10.83 13.15
CA CYS A 32 7.70 -9.50 12.63
C CYS A 32 8.67 -8.75 13.54
N GLU A 33 9.35 -7.78 12.95
CA GLU A 33 10.31 -6.90 13.62
C GLU A 33 9.94 -5.45 13.32
N ALA A 34 9.74 -4.65 14.36
CA ALA A 34 9.57 -3.21 14.21
C ALA A 34 10.93 -2.55 14.01
N THR A 35 11.10 -1.81 12.91
CA THR A 35 12.36 -1.15 12.55
C THR A 35 12.09 0.10 11.72
N ARG A 36 13.13 0.90 11.46
CA ARG A 36 13.02 2.06 10.59
C ARG A 36 13.12 1.62 9.13
N LEU A 37 12.06 1.84 8.34
CA LEU A 37 12.12 1.70 6.88
C LEU A 37 12.38 3.08 6.24
N GLU A 38 13.18 3.12 5.19
CA GLU A 38 13.35 4.35 4.41
C GLU A 38 12.05 4.69 3.67
N TYR A 39 11.43 3.68 3.07
CA TYR A 39 10.16 3.76 2.35
C TYR A 39 9.23 2.59 2.70
N GLY A 40 7.92 2.81 2.61
CA GLY A 40 6.91 1.79 2.89
C GLY A 40 6.58 1.63 4.37
N ASP A 41 5.47 0.93 4.60
CA ASP A 41 4.95 0.58 5.92
C ASP A 41 5.39 -0.81 6.36
N PHE A 42 5.58 -1.70 5.39
CA PHE A 42 6.07 -3.05 5.60
C PHE A 42 7.09 -3.44 4.54
N ALA A 43 8.02 -4.30 4.90
CA ALA A 43 8.93 -4.91 3.95
C ALA A 43 9.28 -6.34 4.35
N PHE A 44 9.58 -7.18 3.37
CA PHE A 44 10.13 -8.50 3.61
C PHE A 44 10.93 -8.96 2.39
N PHE A 45 11.66 -10.06 2.54
CA PHE A 45 12.39 -10.70 1.46
C PHE A 45 11.67 -11.97 1.01
N GLY A 46 11.60 -12.18 -0.30
CA GLY A 46 10.99 -13.35 -0.91
C GLY A 46 11.97 -14.06 -1.84
N ASN A 47 11.68 -15.32 -2.14
CA ASN A 47 12.41 -16.08 -3.15
C ASN A 47 11.87 -15.72 -4.53
N GLY A 48 12.72 -15.16 -5.38
CA GLY A 48 12.48 -14.94 -6.79
C GLY A 48 12.95 -16.11 -7.66
N PRO A 49 12.79 -15.99 -8.99
CA PRO A 49 13.36 -16.92 -9.96
C PRO A 49 14.87 -17.06 -9.80
N ASP A 50 15.42 -18.22 -10.19
CA ASP A 50 16.87 -18.48 -10.22
C ASP A 50 17.58 -18.24 -8.87
N ASP A 51 16.93 -18.60 -7.75
CA ASP A 51 17.42 -18.41 -6.38
C ASP A 51 17.72 -16.94 -6.02
N GLN A 52 17.17 -15.96 -6.76
CA GLN A 52 17.31 -14.54 -6.43
C GLN A 52 16.52 -14.20 -5.16
N ILE A 53 17.10 -13.39 -4.28
CA ILE A 53 16.37 -12.80 -3.15
C ILE A 53 15.76 -11.48 -3.64
N LEU A 54 14.43 -11.40 -3.61
CA LEU A 54 13.71 -10.18 -3.97
C LEU A 54 13.29 -9.45 -2.70
N SER A 55 13.49 -8.12 -2.69
CA SER A 55 12.92 -7.25 -1.67
C SER A 55 11.51 -6.83 -2.08
N ILE A 56 10.56 -6.93 -1.14
CA ILE A 56 9.17 -6.56 -1.34
C ILE A 56 8.82 -5.45 -0.37
N GLY A 57 8.33 -4.33 -0.88
CA GLY A 57 7.82 -3.21 -0.10
C GLY A 57 6.31 -3.10 -0.21
N ILE A 58 5.66 -2.75 0.90
CA ILE A 58 4.22 -2.53 0.96
C ILE A 58 3.96 -1.14 1.54
N GLU A 59 3.25 -0.31 0.80
CA GLU A 59 2.64 0.93 1.32
C GLU A 59 1.16 0.66 1.58
N ARG A 60 0.70 0.91 2.80
CA ARG A 60 -0.70 0.86 3.18
C ARG A 60 -1.27 2.27 3.14
N LYS A 61 -2.46 2.42 2.57
CA LYS A 61 -3.10 3.73 2.51
C LYS A 61 -4.61 3.62 2.65
N THR A 62 -5.20 4.45 3.50
CA THR A 62 -6.66 4.54 3.54
C THR A 62 -7.18 5.18 2.25
N LEU A 63 -8.41 4.87 1.87
CA LEU A 63 -9.05 5.50 0.71
C LEU A 63 -9.09 7.04 0.82
N SER A 64 -9.20 7.57 2.05
CA SER A 64 -9.15 9.02 2.29
C SER A 64 -7.74 9.59 2.05
N ASP A 65 -6.71 8.91 2.54
CA ASP A 65 -5.32 9.33 2.32
C ASP A 65 -4.92 9.22 0.84
N LEU A 66 -5.45 8.21 0.13
CA LEU A 66 -5.24 8.05 -1.31
C LEU A 66 -5.74 9.29 -2.06
N VAL A 67 -7.00 9.67 -1.90
CA VAL A 67 -7.57 10.82 -2.65
C VAL A 67 -6.90 12.14 -2.29
N ASN A 68 -6.49 12.31 -1.03
CA ASN A 68 -5.72 13.49 -0.60
C ASN A 68 -4.34 13.52 -1.29
N SER A 69 -3.69 12.36 -1.39
CA SER A 69 -2.39 12.23 -2.04
C SER A 69 -2.46 12.37 -3.57
N MET A 70 -3.57 11.96 -4.19
CA MET A 70 -3.86 12.21 -5.61
C MET A 70 -3.95 13.71 -5.90
N GLN A 71 -4.65 14.46 -5.05
CA GLN A 71 -4.85 15.90 -5.26
C GLN A 71 -3.56 16.71 -5.07
N SER A 72 -2.75 16.33 -4.08
CA SER A 72 -1.47 17.00 -3.79
C SER A 72 -0.33 16.54 -4.70
N GLY A 73 -0.49 15.41 -5.41
CA GLY A 73 0.59 14.77 -6.17
C GLY A 73 1.63 14.06 -5.29
N ARG A 74 1.46 14.04 -3.96
CA ARG A 74 2.44 13.50 -3.00
C ARG A 74 2.80 12.05 -3.26
N LEU A 75 1.80 11.24 -3.65
CA LEU A 75 2.01 9.82 -3.85
C LEU A 75 2.90 9.53 -5.05
N SER A 76 2.56 10.07 -6.23
CA SER A 76 3.30 9.85 -7.46
C SER A 76 4.62 10.63 -7.54
N GLY A 77 4.75 11.76 -6.83
CA GLY A 77 5.91 12.65 -6.94
C GLY A 77 7.10 12.29 -6.05
N HIS A 78 6.89 11.56 -4.95
CA HIS A 78 7.97 11.27 -3.99
C HIS A 78 7.86 9.87 -3.37
N GLN A 79 6.71 9.52 -2.80
CA GLN A 79 6.58 8.26 -2.06
C GLN A 79 6.74 7.04 -2.97
N LEU A 80 6.05 7.06 -4.11
CA LEU A 80 6.07 5.92 -5.02
C LEU A 80 7.42 5.73 -5.69
N ILE A 81 8.11 6.84 -6.04
CA ILE A 81 9.47 6.80 -6.61
C ILE A 81 10.42 6.14 -5.61
N GLY A 82 10.42 6.58 -4.35
CA GLY A 82 11.26 5.97 -3.32
C GLY A 82 10.97 4.48 -3.12
N LEU A 83 9.70 4.07 -3.17
CA LEU A 83 9.31 2.66 -3.08
C LEU A 83 9.87 1.83 -4.25
N VAL A 84 9.66 2.26 -5.50
CA VAL A 84 10.09 1.49 -6.68
C VAL A 84 11.60 1.48 -6.86
N ASP A 85 12.30 2.50 -6.35
CA ASP A 85 13.77 2.55 -6.35
C ASP A 85 14.37 1.66 -5.25
N THR A 86 13.62 1.41 -4.16
CA THR A 86 14.09 0.63 -2.99
C THR A 86 13.76 -0.85 -3.07
N TYR A 87 12.60 -1.20 -3.65
CA TYR A 87 12.07 -2.55 -3.64
C TYR A 87 11.92 -3.13 -5.04
N HIS A 88 12.26 -4.41 -5.20
CA HIS A 88 12.09 -5.12 -6.47
C HIS A 88 10.60 -5.27 -6.82
N ILE A 89 9.75 -5.46 -5.81
CA ILE A 89 8.31 -5.58 -5.96
C ILE A 89 7.63 -4.63 -4.97
N VAL A 90 6.72 -3.80 -5.46
CA VAL A 90 5.98 -2.84 -4.65
C VAL A 90 4.50 -3.18 -4.66
N TYR A 91 3.91 -3.29 -3.47
CA TYR A 91 2.48 -3.36 -3.28
C TYR A 91 1.94 -2.04 -2.72
N LEU A 92 0.82 -1.59 -3.26
CA LEU A 92 0.01 -0.50 -2.72
C LEU A 92 -1.32 -1.08 -2.23
N LEU A 93 -1.45 -1.20 -0.92
CA LEU A 93 -2.63 -1.74 -0.25
C LEU A 93 -3.60 -0.60 0.10
N ILE A 94 -4.76 -0.57 -0.55
CA ILE A 94 -5.79 0.45 -0.31
C ILE A 94 -6.89 -0.09 0.60
N GLU A 95 -7.02 0.51 1.78
CA GLU A 95 -8.04 0.09 2.76
C GLU A 95 -9.18 1.09 2.88
N GLY A 96 -10.40 0.57 3.05
CA GLY A 96 -11.57 1.38 3.35
C GLY A 96 -12.86 0.75 2.86
N THR A 97 -13.96 1.04 3.57
CA THR A 97 -15.30 0.71 3.10
C THR A 97 -15.82 1.85 2.23
N TYR A 98 -16.29 1.52 1.03
CA TYR A 98 -16.91 2.49 0.14
C TYR A 98 -18.07 1.87 -0.63
N ARG A 99 -18.90 2.73 -1.24
CA ARG A 99 -19.85 2.38 -2.28
C ARG A 99 -19.89 3.47 -3.33
N VAL A 100 -20.41 3.17 -4.51
CA VAL A 100 -20.59 4.17 -5.58
C VAL A 100 -22.03 4.68 -5.54
N ASN A 101 -22.22 6.00 -5.61
CA ASN A 101 -23.50 6.57 -6.01
C ASN A 101 -23.62 6.44 -7.54
N TRP A 102 -24.49 5.55 -8.03
CA TRP A 102 -24.59 5.26 -9.47
C TRP A 102 -25.18 6.40 -10.30
N ASP A 103 -25.94 7.30 -9.69
CA ASP A 103 -26.51 8.47 -10.40
C ASP A 103 -25.42 9.50 -10.72
N THR A 104 -24.43 9.65 -9.84
CA THR A 104 -23.37 10.67 -9.96
C THR A 104 -21.99 10.10 -10.25
N GLY A 105 -21.79 8.79 -10.10
CA GLY A 105 -20.50 8.11 -10.15
C GLY A 105 -19.56 8.41 -8.96
N THR A 106 -20.04 9.12 -7.93
CA THR A 106 -19.22 9.58 -6.80
C THR A 106 -18.97 8.44 -5.81
N ILE A 107 -17.75 8.38 -5.26
CA ILE A 107 -17.43 7.47 -4.16
C ILE A 107 -18.08 7.99 -2.87
N MET A 108 -18.72 7.09 -2.13
CA MET A 108 -19.35 7.36 -0.84
C MET A 108 -18.68 6.52 0.25
N VAL A 109 -18.35 7.13 1.38
CA VAL A 109 -17.76 6.46 2.55
C VAL A 109 -18.68 6.53 3.76
N PRO A 110 -18.64 5.53 4.67
CA PRO A 110 -19.46 5.57 5.88
C PRO A 110 -18.98 6.69 6.81
N ARG A 111 -19.91 7.53 7.26
CA ARG A 111 -19.68 8.54 8.31
C ARG A 111 -20.87 8.57 9.27
N GLY A 112 -20.61 8.19 10.52
CA GLY A 112 -21.66 8.03 11.52
C GLY A 112 -22.70 7.01 11.07
N LYS A 113 -23.97 7.41 10.99
CA LYS A 113 -25.09 6.55 10.54
C LYS A 113 -25.35 6.62 9.03
N GLY A 114 -24.59 7.43 8.29
CA GLY A 114 -24.86 7.73 6.88
C GLY A 114 -23.69 7.44 5.95
N TRP A 115 -23.95 7.63 4.67
CA TRP A 115 -22.95 7.58 3.62
C TRP A 115 -22.78 8.98 3.06
N THR A 116 -21.55 9.46 3.00
CA THR A 116 -21.23 10.81 2.53
C THR A 116 -20.25 10.74 1.36
N PRO A 117 -20.31 11.69 0.41
CA PRO A 117 -19.33 11.77 -0.66
C PRO A 117 -17.90 11.81 -0.11
N LEU A 118 -17.02 11.01 -0.70
CA LEU A 118 -15.59 11.10 -0.45
C LEU A 118 -15.06 12.34 -1.15
N GLY A 119 -14.47 13.23 -0.37
CA GLY A 119 -13.99 14.51 -0.87
C GLY A 119 -12.93 15.13 0.02
N PHE A 120 -12.26 16.12 -0.55
CA PHE A 120 -11.29 16.97 0.13
C PHE A 120 -11.63 18.43 -0.17
N GLY A 121 -11.96 19.19 0.87
CA GLY A 121 -12.56 20.51 0.72
C GLY A 121 -13.89 20.44 -0.05
N ALA A 122 -14.04 21.27 -1.08
CA ALA A 122 -15.24 21.29 -1.93
C ALA A 122 -15.23 20.23 -3.05
N ARG A 123 -14.10 19.54 -3.27
CA ARG A 123 -13.96 18.55 -4.34
C ARG A 123 -14.45 17.18 -3.86
N THR A 124 -15.22 16.51 -4.70
CA THR A 124 -15.57 15.08 -4.56
C THR A 124 -14.85 14.26 -5.62
N PHE A 125 -14.68 12.96 -5.37
CA PHE A 125 -14.00 12.06 -6.28
C PHE A 125 -14.97 11.02 -6.84
N SER A 126 -14.96 10.87 -8.17
CA SER A 126 -15.64 9.78 -8.84
C SER A 126 -14.87 8.47 -8.72
N TYR A 127 -15.59 7.36 -8.78
CA TYR A 127 -14.97 6.03 -8.83
C TYR A 127 -14.02 5.92 -10.02
N ARG A 128 -14.43 6.46 -11.17
CA ARG A 128 -13.63 6.44 -12.40
C ARG A 128 -12.29 7.17 -12.25
N GLU A 129 -12.27 8.34 -11.61
CA GLU A 129 -11.02 9.09 -11.38
C GLU A 129 -10.04 8.28 -10.52
N VAL A 130 -10.52 7.71 -9.40
CA VAL A 130 -9.68 6.91 -8.50
C VAL A 130 -9.21 5.62 -9.18
N ALA A 131 -10.10 4.91 -9.87
CA ALA A 131 -9.76 3.70 -10.60
C ALA A 131 -8.73 3.96 -11.71
N ASN A 132 -8.89 5.02 -12.50
CA ASN A 132 -7.94 5.39 -13.55
C ASN A 132 -6.57 5.76 -12.98
N PHE A 133 -6.54 6.47 -11.84
CA PHE A 133 -5.29 6.77 -11.15
C PHE A 133 -4.59 5.49 -10.68
N LEU A 134 -5.30 4.60 -9.98
CA LEU A 134 -4.74 3.32 -9.53
C LEU A 134 -4.26 2.44 -10.69
N ASN A 135 -5.02 2.38 -11.79
CA ASN A 135 -4.60 1.68 -13.02
C ASN A 135 -3.34 2.28 -13.62
N THR A 136 -3.18 3.60 -13.55
CA THR A 136 -1.96 4.27 -14.02
C THR A 136 -0.77 3.85 -13.16
N LEU A 137 -0.92 3.82 -11.83
CA LEU A 137 0.13 3.34 -10.94
C LEU A 137 0.47 1.87 -11.21
N ALA A 138 -0.53 1.04 -11.46
CA ALA A 138 -0.32 -0.38 -11.73
C ALA A 138 0.42 -0.64 -13.04
N ILE A 139 -0.02 0.01 -14.13
CA ILE A 139 0.50 -0.27 -15.48
C ILE A 139 1.81 0.48 -15.73
N ILE A 140 1.86 1.77 -15.39
CA ILE A 140 3.02 2.62 -15.70
C ILE A 140 4.04 2.58 -14.58
N GLY A 141 3.58 2.56 -13.32
CA GLY A 141 4.46 2.51 -12.15
C GLY A 141 4.94 1.11 -11.79
N ASN A 142 4.43 0.05 -12.44
CA ASN A 142 4.70 -1.35 -12.12
C ASN A 142 4.42 -1.68 -10.64
N VAL A 143 3.31 -1.15 -10.11
CA VAL A 143 2.91 -1.30 -8.71
C VAL A 143 1.75 -2.28 -8.59
N HIS A 144 1.84 -3.23 -7.67
CA HIS A 144 0.74 -4.16 -7.42
C HIS A 144 -0.30 -3.49 -6.50
N VAL A 145 -1.41 -3.05 -7.08
CA VAL A 145 -2.52 -2.45 -6.32
C VAL A 145 -3.44 -3.54 -5.77
N TRP A 146 -3.75 -3.50 -4.48
CA TRP A 146 -4.63 -4.45 -3.79
C TRP A 146 -5.65 -3.74 -2.90
#